data_AF-A0A9E3CJ71-F1
#
_entry.id   AF-A0A9E3CJ71-F1
#
_cell.length_a   1.000
_cell.length_b   1.000
_cell.length_c   1.000
_cell.angle_alpha   90.00
_cell.angle_beta   90.00
_cell.angle_gamma   90.00
#
_symmetry.space_group_name_H-M   'P 1'
#
loop_
_entity.id
_entity.type
_entity.pdbx_description
1 polymer ?
#
loop_
_entity_poly.entity_id
_entity_poly.type
_entity_poly.pdbx_seq_one_letter_code
_entity_poly.pdbx_strand_id
1 'polypeptide(L)'
;MKRISLAILLLLWAAPRTFATEADDRHALQLTAEVVGRRYCAGERLNILQLTVRLRYRNVGGRKLIVYRGKNLFYQTRIRGGGAKPYEVLVTNSRFNDAEAEPLGERRPGGAFVTLRPGGTYETEVVVGVGVARGERFADTITPGAHTLQVVTSSWYESRRRAEELRERWRGAGLLWIEPVAALPVSFDAVPETPAEPCR
;
A
#
# COMPACT_ATOMS: atom_id res chain seq x y z
N MET A 1 -75.96 -14.33 26.62
CA MET A 1 -74.74 -13.48 26.63
C MET A 1 -73.53 -14.37 26.37
N LYS A 2 -72.96 -14.32 25.15
CA LYS A 2 -71.83 -15.16 24.73
C LYS A 2 -70.51 -14.42 24.96
N ARG A 3 -69.61 -14.99 25.77
CA ARG A 3 -68.25 -14.49 26.01
C ARG A 3 -67.36 -14.93 24.85
N ILE A 4 -66.78 -13.99 24.12
CA ILE A 4 -65.83 -14.23 23.04
C ILE A 4 -64.42 -14.13 23.65
N SER A 5 -63.72 -15.26 23.70
CA SER A 5 -62.32 -15.34 24.12
C SER A 5 -61.41 -14.83 23.00
N LEU A 6 -60.69 -13.74 23.25
CA LEU A 6 -59.71 -13.16 22.33
C LEU A 6 -58.37 -13.90 22.50
N ALA A 7 -57.99 -14.72 21.53
CA ALA A 7 -56.68 -15.36 21.47
C ALA A 7 -55.66 -14.37 20.87
N ILE A 8 -54.69 -13.95 21.68
CA ILE A 8 -53.57 -13.08 21.26
C ILE A 8 -52.51 -13.98 20.60
N LEU A 9 -52.43 -13.94 19.27
CA LEU A 9 -51.34 -14.53 18.50
C LEU A 9 -50.09 -13.61 18.61
N LEU A 10 -49.15 -13.98 19.46
CA LEU A 10 -47.79 -13.42 19.48
C LEU A 10 -47.02 -13.95 18.27
N LEU A 11 -47.09 -13.23 17.15
CA LEU A 11 -46.19 -13.40 16.01
C LEU A 11 -44.79 -12.98 16.45
N LEU A 12 -43.99 -13.96 16.90
CA LEU A 12 -42.54 -13.86 16.98
C LEU A 12 -41.99 -13.58 15.58
N TRP A 13 -41.86 -12.29 15.25
CA TRP A 13 -41.06 -11.83 14.12
C TRP A 13 -39.61 -12.26 14.39
N ALA A 14 -39.24 -13.41 13.86
CA ALA A 14 -37.85 -13.81 13.71
C ALA A 14 -37.21 -12.82 12.73
N ALA A 15 -36.71 -11.69 13.24
CA ALA A 15 -35.91 -10.76 12.47
C ALA A 15 -34.80 -11.58 11.80
N PRO A 16 -34.65 -11.52 10.46
CA PRO A 16 -33.59 -12.24 9.78
C PRO A 16 -32.28 -11.80 10.43
N ARG A 17 -31.60 -12.74 11.11
CA ARG A 17 -30.24 -12.54 11.56
C ARG A 17 -29.43 -12.39 10.28
N THR A 18 -29.19 -11.14 9.89
CA THR A 18 -28.16 -10.81 8.92
C THR A 18 -26.86 -11.30 9.54
N PHE A 19 -26.46 -12.51 9.15
CA PHE A 19 -25.09 -12.94 9.30
C PHE A 19 -24.28 -11.89 8.53
N ALA A 20 -23.67 -10.97 9.27
CA ALA A 20 -22.62 -10.13 8.72
C ALA A 20 -21.57 -11.13 8.26
N THR A 21 -21.56 -11.42 6.95
CA THR A 21 -20.52 -12.18 6.31
C THR A 21 -19.23 -11.54 6.77
N GLU A 22 -18.43 -12.29 7.52
CA GLU A 22 -17.14 -11.82 8.01
C GLU A 22 -16.35 -11.49 6.75
N ALA A 23 -16.40 -10.20 6.37
CA ALA A 23 -15.80 -9.73 5.15
C ALA A 23 -14.33 -10.14 5.20
N ASP A 24 -13.81 -10.71 4.11
CA ASP A 24 -12.43 -11.18 4.09
C ASP A 24 -11.50 -9.99 4.36
N ASP A 25 -11.12 -9.85 5.63
CA ASP A 25 -10.31 -8.74 6.12
C ASP A 25 -8.96 -8.74 5.40
N ARG A 26 -8.54 -9.82 4.73
CA ARG A 26 -7.32 -9.89 3.91
C ARG A 26 -7.32 -8.95 2.71
N HIS A 27 -8.47 -8.43 2.31
CA HIS A 27 -8.61 -7.47 1.20
C HIS A 27 -9.19 -6.12 1.65
N ALA A 28 -9.25 -5.84 2.95
CA ALA A 28 -9.85 -4.61 3.46
C ALA A 28 -9.01 -3.34 3.20
N LEU A 29 -7.72 -3.47 2.87
CA LEU A 29 -6.87 -2.34 2.46
C LEU A 29 -6.53 -2.42 0.98
N GLN A 30 -6.93 -1.39 0.23
CA GLN A 30 -6.58 -1.21 -1.17
C GLN A 30 -5.46 -0.18 -1.31
N LEU A 31 -4.54 -0.42 -2.23
CA LEU A 31 -3.51 0.53 -2.63
C LEU A 31 -3.70 0.90 -4.11
N THR A 32 -3.67 2.19 -4.41
CA THR A 32 -3.51 2.70 -5.78
C THR A 32 -2.22 3.50 -5.88
N ALA A 33 -1.62 3.50 -7.06
CA ALA A 33 -0.44 4.27 -7.38
C ALA A 33 -0.72 5.20 -8.56
N GLU A 34 -0.01 6.31 -8.63
CA GLU A 34 -0.04 7.26 -9.74
C GLU A 34 1.37 7.86 -9.91
N VAL A 35 1.88 7.91 -11.14
CA VAL A 35 3.12 8.65 -11.42
C VAL A 35 2.76 10.13 -11.54
N VAL A 36 3.15 10.92 -10.54
CA VAL A 36 2.82 12.35 -10.45
C VAL A 36 3.98 13.26 -10.83
N GLY A 37 5.17 12.69 -10.99
CA GLY A 37 6.35 13.42 -11.43
C GLY A 37 7.39 12.49 -12.03
N ARG A 38 8.21 13.05 -12.93
CA ARG A 38 9.36 12.37 -13.51
C ARG A 38 10.51 13.36 -13.67
N ARG A 39 11.74 12.91 -13.43
CA ARG A 39 12.95 13.65 -13.79
C ARG A 39 14.05 12.69 -14.19
N TYR A 40 14.88 13.08 -15.14
CA TYR A 40 16.09 12.35 -15.48
C TYR A 40 17.30 12.98 -14.84
N CYS A 41 18.16 12.12 -14.30
CA CYS A 41 19.46 12.51 -13.82
C CYS A 41 20.56 11.85 -14.65
N ALA A 42 21.62 12.61 -14.96
CA ALA A 42 22.75 12.10 -15.74
C ALA A 42 23.61 11.18 -14.88
N GLY A 43 23.81 9.93 -15.34
CA GLY A 43 24.90 9.07 -14.90
C GLY A 43 25.96 8.92 -16.01
N GLU A 44 27.11 8.33 -15.68
CA GLU A 44 28.20 8.13 -16.63
C GLU A 44 27.77 7.22 -17.80
N ARG A 45 27.19 6.04 -17.50
CA ARG A 45 26.82 5.01 -18.49
C ARG A 45 25.32 4.84 -18.72
N LEU A 46 24.50 5.42 -17.87
CA LEU A 46 23.03 5.33 -17.90
C LEU A 46 22.40 6.65 -17.45
N ASN A 47 21.12 6.83 -17.73
CA ASN A 47 20.33 7.87 -17.09
C ASN A 47 19.59 7.26 -15.89
N ILE A 48 19.43 8.01 -14.81
CA ILE A 48 18.55 7.61 -13.70
C ILE A 48 17.21 8.33 -13.90
N LEU A 49 16.17 7.57 -14.24
CA LEU A 49 14.80 8.04 -14.21
C LEU A 49 14.29 8.00 -12.77
N GLN A 50 14.02 9.16 -12.20
CA GLN A 50 13.32 9.25 -10.92
C GLN A 50 11.84 9.50 -11.16
N LEU A 51 11.01 8.59 -10.67
CA LEU A 51 9.56 8.69 -10.69
C LEU A 51 9.07 9.10 -9.29
N THR A 52 8.38 10.23 -9.20
CA THR A 52 7.59 10.56 -8.02
C THR A 52 6.25 9.85 -8.15
N VAL A 53 5.99 8.92 -7.25
CA VAL A 53 4.81 8.07 -7.26
C VAL A 53 3.95 8.39 -6.04
N ARG A 54 2.73 8.87 -6.29
CA ARG A 54 1.72 9.05 -5.26
C ARG A 54 1.07 7.71 -4.97
N LEU A 55 1.03 7.35 -3.69
CA LEU A 55 0.43 6.13 -3.16
C LEU A 55 -0.80 6.53 -2.35
N ARG A 56 -1.97 5.97 -2.69
CA ARG A 56 -3.21 6.19 -1.96
C ARG A 56 -3.71 4.87 -1.39
N TYR A 57 -3.75 4.80 -0.06
CA TYR A 57 -4.34 3.72 0.70
C TYR A 57 -5.82 4.02 0.93
N ARG A 58 -6.68 3.03 0.76
CA ARG A 58 -8.11 3.13 1.03
C ARG A 58 -8.59 1.95 1.83
N ASN A 59 -9.28 2.21 2.93
CA ASN A 59 -10.00 1.17 3.66
C ASN A 59 -11.31 0.86 2.92
N VAL A 60 -11.38 -0.30 2.29
CA VAL A 60 -12.56 -0.81 1.59
C VAL A 60 -13.35 -1.82 2.43
N GLY A 61 -12.88 -2.14 3.64
CA GLY A 61 -13.54 -3.03 4.59
C GLY A 61 -14.53 -2.32 5.53
N GLY A 62 -15.18 -3.11 6.39
CA GLY A 62 -16.22 -2.65 7.31
C GLY A 62 -15.72 -2.15 8.68
N ARG A 63 -14.43 -2.32 9.00
CA ARG A 63 -13.85 -1.98 10.31
C ARG A 63 -12.74 -0.93 10.19
N LYS A 64 -12.40 -0.25 11.28
CA LYS A 64 -11.24 0.67 11.31
C LYS A 64 -9.95 -0.11 11.09
N LEU A 65 -9.08 0.38 10.21
CA LEU A 65 -7.75 -0.15 9.96
C LEU A 65 -6.70 0.80 10.53
N ILE A 66 -5.66 0.25 11.15
CA ILE A 66 -4.48 0.98 11.60
C ILE A 66 -3.38 0.65 10.60
N VAL A 67 -2.89 1.65 9.89
CA VAL A 67 -1.86 1.51 8.85
C VAL A 67 -0.62 2.26 9.30
N TYR A 68 0.54 1.63 9.20
CA TYR A 68 1.80 2.32 9.43
C TYR A 68 2.01 3.36 8.33
N ARG A 69 2.10 4.64 8.74
CA ARG A 69 2.31 5.78 7.84
C ARG A 69 3.76 6.20 7.73
N GLY A 70 4.70 5.43 8.31
CA GLY A 70 6.10 5.83 8.46
C GLY A 70 6.81 6.17 7.15
N LYS A 71 8.13 6.38 7.20
CA LYS A 71 8.95 7.06 6.18
C LYS A 71 9.11 6.32 4.83
N ASN A 72 8.11 5.59 4.34
CA ASN A 72 8.14 4.78 3.13
C ASN A 72 9.27 3.75 3.16
N LEU A 73 9.45 3.11 4.32
CA LEU A 73 10.66 2.36 4.66
C LEU A 73 10.82 1.08 3.82
N PHE A 74 9.72 0.44 3.40
CA PHE A 74 9.78 -0.86 2.74
C PHE A 74 8.77 -0.94 1.60
N TYR A 75 9.28 -0.92 0.37
CA TYR A 75 8.49 -1.18 -0.81
C TYR A 75 9.30 -1.93 -1.86
N GLN A 76 8.63 -2.81 -2.58
CA GLN A 76 9.16 -3.48 -3.75
C GLN A 76 8.63 -2.81 -5.00
N THR A 77 9.52 -2.55 -5.96
CA THR A 77 9.18 -2.05 -7.28
C THR A 77 9.39 -3.15 -8.30
N ARG A 78 8.36 -3.38 -9.11
CA ARG A 78 8.35 -4.35 -10.20
C ARG A 78 8.12 -3.61 -11.50
N ILE A 79 9.08 -3.66 -12.42
CA ILE A 79 8.99 -2.96 -13.70
C ILE A 79 8.97 -3.96 -14.84
N ARG A 80 8.13 -3.70 -15.84
CA ARG A 80 7.99 -4.53 -17.03
C ARG A 80 7.85 -3.66 -18.28
N GLY A 81 8.64 -3.92 -19.31
CA GLY A 81 8.47 -3.42 -20.68
C GLY A 81 8.11 -4.54 -21.66
N GLY A 82 7.88 -4.15 -22.92
CA GLY A 82 7.42 -4.93 -24.09
C GLY A 82 7.59 -6.46 -24.10
N GLY A 83 6.85 -7.18 -23.27
CA GLY A 83 6.80 -8.65 -23.26
C GLY A 83 7.77 -9.38 -22.33
N ALA A 84 8.55 -8.66 -21.51
CA ALA A 84 9.46 -9.28 -20.54
C ALA A 84 8.70 -10.06 -19.45
N LYS A 85 9.11 -11.31 -19.19
CA LYS A 85 8.52 -12.15 -18.13
C LYS A 85 9.57 -12.61 -17.11
N PRO A 86 9.25 -12.57 -15.80
CA PRO A 86 8.08 -11.91 -15.21
C PRO A 86 8.26 -10.39 -15.07
N TYR A 87 9.50 -9.90 -14.88
CA TYR A 87 9.86 -8.49 -14.67
C TYR A 87 11.25 -8.19 -15.24
N GLU A 88 11.44 -6.96 -15.70
CA GLU A 88 12.73 -6.43 -16.17
C GLU A 88 13.61 -5.93 -15.04
N VAL A 89 12.97 -5.35 -14.03
CA VAL A 89 13.61 -4.85 -12.82
C VAL A 89 12.74 -5.24 -11.63
N LEU A 90 13.36 -5.85 -10.63
CA LEU A 90 12.75 -6.20 -9.36
C LEU A 90 13.65 -5.69 -8.24
N VAL A 91 13.25 -4.58 -7.62
CA VAL A 91 14.05 -3.95 -6.56
C VAL A 91 13.25 -3.95 -5.27
N THR A 92 13.85 -4.47 -4.22
CA THR A 92 13.36 -4.29 -2.85
C THR A 92 14.05 -3.07 -2.26
N ASN A 93 13.29 -2.00 -2.05
CA ASN A 93 13.80 -0.78 -1.45
C ASN A 93 13.59 -0.86 0.05
N SER A 94 14.69 -0.83 0.80
CA SER A 94 14.71 -0.56 2.23
C SER A 94 15.35 0.80 2.46
N ARG A 95 14.67 1.70 3.16
CA ARG A 95 15.27 2.93 3.66
C ARG A 95 15.67 2.71 5.11
N PHE A 96 16.89 3.12 5.48
CA PHE A 96 17.28 3.20 6.88
C PHE A 96 16.38 4.22 7.57
N ASN A 97 15.71 3.81 8.65
CA ASN A 97 14.99 4.73 9.50
C ASN A 97 15.98 5.30 10.53
N ASP A 98 16.37 6.54 10.35
CA ASP A 98 17.18 7.33 11.28
C ASP A 98 16.34 8.03 12.36
N ALA A 99 15.01 7.86 12.37
CA ALA A 99 14.19 8.34 13.48
C ALA A 99 14.34 7.44 14.70
N GLU A 100 14.15 8.03 15.88
CA GLU A 100 13.94 7.28 17.11
C GLU A 100 12.87 6.20 16.90
N ALA A 101 13.10 5.03 17.48
CA ALA A 101 12.16 3.93 17.40
C ALA A 101 10.81 4.37 17.97
N GLU A 102 9.73 4.13 17.23
CA GLU A 102 8.38 4.47 17.68
C GLU A 102 8.08 3.74 19.01
N PRO A 103 7.50 4.42 20.01
CA PRO A 103 7.16 3.80 21.28
C PRO A 103 5.97 2.84 21.10
N LEU A 104 6.26 1.60 20.68
CA LEU A 104 5.26 0.54 20.47
C LEU A 104 4.68 -0.01 21.79
N GLY A 105 5.07 0.53 22.95
CA GLY A 105 4.61 0.09 24.26
C GLY A 105 3.21 0.62 24.65
N GLU A 106 2.68 1.60 23.93
CA GLU A 106 1.46 2.30 24.34
C GLU A 106 0.17 1.53 24.06
N ARG A 107 -0.90 1.87 24.81
CA ARG A 107 -2.25 1.27 24.64
C ARG A 107 -2.94 1.69 23.34
N ARG A 108 -2.45 2.72 22.67
CA ARG A 108 -3.00 3.23 21.41
C ARG A 108 -1.88 3.40 20.38
N PRO A 109 -2.21 3.36 19.07
CA PRO A 109 -1.23 3.67 18.03
C PRO A 109 -0.71 5.10 18.19
N GLY A 110 0.61 5.24 18.14
CA GLY A 110 1.29 6.53 18.21
C GLY A 110 1.32 7.29 16.90
N GLY A 111 2.21 8.28 16.84
CA GLY A 111 2.38 9.18 15.71
C GLY A 111 2.71 8.48 14.39
N ALA A 112 3.46 7.38 14.33
CA ALA A 112 3.73 6.73 13.04
C ALA A 112 2.57 5.91 12.44
N PHE A 113 1.38 5.96 13.02
CA PHE A 113 0.22 5.22 12.51
C PHE A 113 -0.90 6.17 12.09
N VAL A 114 -1.64 5.78 11.06
CA VAL A 114 -2.90 6.40 10.66
C VAL A 114 -4.03 5.41 10.87
N THR A 115 -5.14 5.85 11.46
CA THR A 115 -6.35 5.03 11.60
C THR A 115 -7.36 5.41 10.53
N LEU A 116 -7.59 4.50 9.57
CA LEU A 116 -8.56 4.65 8.50
C LEU A 116 -9.91 4.09 8.92
N ARG A 117 -10.92 4.96 9.01
CA ARG A 117 -12.33 4.51 9.11
C ARG A 117 -12.75 3.80 7.80
N PRO A 118 -13.84 3.02 7.79
CA PRO A 118 -14.42 2.50 6.55
C PRO A 118 -14.59 3.60 5.50
N GLY A 119 -14.09 3.36 4.29
CA GLY A 119 -14.06 4.34 3.19
C GLY A 119 -12.97 5.42 3.30
N GLY A 120 -12.28 5.52 4.43
CA GLY A 120 -11.22 6.50 4.67
C GLY A 120 -9.96 6.24 3.84
N THR A 121 -9.24 7.31 3.55
CA THR A 121 -8.03 7.31 2.72
C THR A 121 -6.83 7.93 3.41
N TYR A 122 -5.63 7.51 2.99
CA TYR A 122 -4.35 8.11 3.37
C TYR A 122 -3.44 8.14 2.13
N GLU A 123 -2.70 9.23 1.96
CA GLU A 123 -1.80 9.45 0.83
C GLU A 123 -0.38 9.72 1.28
N THR A 124 0.57 9.22 0.51
CA THR A 124 2.01 9.47 0.66
C THR A 124 2.66 9.48 -0.73
N GLU A 125 3.89 9.96 -0.82
CA GLU A 125 4.66 9.95 -2.05
C GLU A 125 5.99 9.21 -1.84
N VAL A 126 6.40 8.43 -2.84
CA VAL A 126 7.70 7.76 -2.89
C VAL A 126 8.45 8.15 -4.15
N VAL A 127 9.78 8.17 -4.06
CA VAL A 127 10.65 8.35 -5.23
C VAL A 127 11.22 7.00 -5.60
N VAL A 128 10.93 6.56 -6.83
CA VAL A 128 11.46 5.33 -7.43
C VAL A 128 12.54 5.70 -8.42
N GLY A 129 13.77 5.25 -8.17
CA GLY A 129 14.88 5.38 -9.11
C GLY A 129 14.95 4.18 -10.04
N VAL A 130 15.08 4.42 -11.34
CA VAL A 130 15.18 3.38 -12.37
C VAL A 130 16.34 3.71 -13.30
N GLY A 131 17.28 2.79 -13.47
CA GLY A 131 18.34 2.94 -14.46
C GLY A 131 17.80 2.74 -15.88
N VAL A 132 18.06 3.69 -16.77
CA VAL A 132 17.69 3.65 -18.19
C VAL A 132 18.96 3.59 -19.04
N ALA A 133 19.13 2.49 -19.76
CA ALA A 133 20.30 2.27 -20.61
C ALA A 133 20.32 3.22 -21.83
N ARG A 134 21.50 3.78 -22.17
CA ARG A 134 21.72 4.61 -23.38
C ARG A 134 22.14 3.79 -24.62
N GLY A 135 22.21 2.47 -24.49
CA GLY A 135 22.73 1.56 -25.51
C GLY A 135 22.58 0.12 -25.02
N GLU A 136 23.70 -0.56 -24.78
CA GLU A 136 23.68 -1.90 -24.20
C GLU A 136 23.01 -1.91 -22.81
N ARG A 137 22.15 -2.91 -22.59
CA ARG A 137 21.41 -3.09 -21.35
C ARG A 137 22.33 -3.65 -20.26
N PHE A 138 22.28 -3.07 -19.07
CA PHE A 138 22.95 -3.58 -17.87
C PHE A 138 21.97 -4.29 -16.94
N ALA A 139 22.49 -5.05 -15.97
CA ALA A 139 21.66 -5.63 -14.91
C ALA A 139 20.85 -4.54 -14.19
N ASP A 140 19.58 -4.84 -13.88
CA ASP A 140 18.64 -3.95 -13.21
C ASP A 140 18.38 -2.59 -13.91
N THR A 141 18.61 -2.53 -15.23
CA THR A 141 18.23 -1.39 -16.07
C THR A 141 17.08 -1.74 -17.00
N ILE A 142 16.32 -0.71 -17.39
CA ILE A 142 15.33 -0.76 -18.46
C ILE A 142 15.87 -0.13 -19.75
N THR A 143 15.27 -0.50 -20.87
CA THR A 143 15.47 0.17 -22.14
C THR A 143 14.54 1.39 -22.27
N PRO A 144 14.81 2.34 -23.18
CA PRO A 144 13.83 3.36 -23.53
C PRO A 144 12.50 2.78 -24.02
N GLY A 145 11.39 3.47 -23.75
CA GLY A 145 10.05 3.11 -24.25
C GLY A 145 8.99 2.91 -23.16
N ALA A 146 7.87 2.28 -23.52
CA ALA A 146 6.72 2.10 -22.65
C ALA A 146 6.93 0.97 -21.62
N HIS A 147 6.63 1.26 -20.36
CA HIS A 147 6.78 0.35 -19.23
C HIS A 147 5.57 0.42 -18.30
N THR A 148 5.48 -0.58 -17.43
CA THR A 148 4.57 -0.57 -16.27
C THR A 148 5.37 -0.70 -15.00
N LEU A 149 4.97 0.04 -13.96
CA LEU A 149 5.48 -0.01 -12.60
C LEU A 149 4.40 -0.57 -11.69
N GLN A 150 4.71 -1.61 -10.92
CA GLN A 150 3.91 -2.04 -9.78
C GLN A 150 4.68 -1.79 -8.49
N VAL A 151 4.05 -1.09 -7.55
CA VAL A 151 4.57 -0.88 -6.20
C VAL A 151 3.87 -1.84 -5.25
N VAL A 152 4.65 -2.56 -4.45
CA VAL A 152 4.16 -3.39 -3.34
C VAL A 152 4.71 -2.85 -2.05
N THR A 153 3.85 -2.40 -1.15
CA THR A 153 4.25 -1.74 0.10
C THR A 153 4.11 -2.70 1.26
N SER A 154 5.11 -2.73 2.16
CA SER A 154 4.90 -3.29 3.49
C SER A 154 4.32 -2.23 4.41
N SER A 155 3.24 -2.57 5.09
CA SER A 155 2.60 -1.77 6.12
C SER A 155 3.16 -2.04 7.52
N TRP A 156 4.20 -2.87 7.61
CA TRP A 156 4.80 -3.28 8.87
C TRP A 156 6.31 -3.53 8.72
N TYR A 157 7.10 -3.08 9.69
CA TYR A 157 8.57 -3.11 9.63
C TYR A 157 9.22 -4.02 10.68
N GLU A 158 8.47 -4.48 11.68
CA GLU A 158 8.95 -5.35 12.74
C GLU A 158 8.60 -6.83 12.48
N SER A 159 8.97 -7.70 13.42
CA SER A 159 8.55 -9.10 13.38
C SER A 159 7.02 -9.27 13.35
N ARG A 160 6.56 -10.35 12.72
CA ARG A 160 5.13 -10.74 12.71
C ARG A 160 4.57 -10.95 14.12
N ARG A 161 5.35 -11.59 15.02
CA ARG A 161 4.98 -11.77 16.42
C ARG A 161 4.66 -10.43 17.09
N ARG A 162 5.52 -9.42 16.89
CA ARG A 162 5.30 -8.08 17.43
C ARG A 162 4.05 -7.42 16.86
N ALA A 163 3.79 -7.62 15.57
CA ALA A 163 2.58 -7.16 14.90
C ALA A 163 1.31 -7.75 15.54
N GLU A 164 1.31 -9.05 15.82
CA GLU A 164 0.18 -9.75 16.45
C GLU A 164 -0.06 -9.28 17.88
N GLU A 165 1.00 -9.09 18.68
CA GLU A 165 0.92 -8.48 20.02
C GLU A 165 0.25 -7.09 20.00
N LEU A 166 0.61 -6.26 19.01
CA LEU A 166 0.05 -4.92 18.87
C LEU A 166 -1.37 -4.92 18.31
N ARG A 167 -1.68 -5.84 17.40
CA ARG A 167 -3.04 -6.04 16.89
C ARG A 167 -4.01 -6.37 18.02
N GLU A 168 -3.59 -7.19 18.97
CA GLU A 168 -4.39 -7.47 20.16
C GLU A 168 -4.52 -6.23 21.05
N ARG A 169 -3.38 -5.61 21.38
CA ARG A 169 -3.34 -4.43 22.25
C ARG A 169 -4.18 -3.27 21.71
N TRP A 170 -4.17 -3.04 20.41
CA TRP A 170 -4.84 -1.93 19.73
C TRP A 170 -6.20 -2.30 19.16
N ARG A 171 -6.73 -3.50 19.45
CA ARG A 171 -8.01 -4.00 18.93
C ARG A 171 -9.18 -3.00 19.11
N GLY A 172 -9.19 -2.25 20.22
CA GLY A 172 -10.20 -1.22 20.48
C GLY A 172 -10.09 0.05 19.61
N ALA A 173 -8.90 0.33 19.03
CA ALA A 173 -8.67 1.44 18.11
C ALA A 173 -8.92 1.04 16.65
N GLY A 174 -8.62 -0.22 16.29
CA GLY A 174 -8.80 -0.76 14.95
C GLY A 174 -8.01 -2.06 14.75
N LEU A 175 -7.98 -2.55 13.51
CA LEU A 175 -7.14 -3.68 13.11
C LEU A 175 -5.81 -3.17 12.58
N LEU A 176 -4.69 -3.55 13.21
CA LEU A 176 -3.36 -3.32 12.64
C LEU A 176 -3.21 -4.11 11.34
N TRP A 177 -3.02 -3.40 10.23
CA TRP A 177 -2.69 -3.98 8.93
C TRP A 177 -1.21 -4.34 8.90
N ILE A 178 -0.91 -5.59 8.55
CA ILE A 178 0.47 -6.11 8.53
C ILE A 178 0.83 -6.79 7.21
N GLU A 179 -0.18 -7.09 6.39
CA GLU A 179 0.03 -7.77 5.13
C GLU A 179 0.56 -6.76 4.09
N PRO A 180 1.43 -7.20 3.16
CA PRO A 180 1.82 -6.37 2.04
C PRO A 180 0.61 -6.02 1.17
N VAL A 181 0.60 -4.81 0.61
CA VAL A 181 -0.44 -4.38 -0.33
C VAL A 181 0.20 -4.02 -1.66
N ALA A 182 -0.30 -4.60 -2.73
CA ALA A 182 0.16 -4.30 -4.09
C ALA A 182 -0.78 -3.31 -4.77
N ALA A 183 -0.21 -2.29 -5.40
CA ALA A 183 -0.93 -1.43 -6.31
C ALA A 183 -1.21 -2.16 -7.63
N LEU A 184 -2.23 -1.71 -8.36
CA LEU A 184 -2.33 -2.03 -9.77
C LEU A 184 -1.13 -1.45 -10.54
N PRO A 185 -0.65 -2.10 -11.61
CA PRO A 185 0.42 -1.55 -12.43
C PRO A 185 0.03 -0.20 -13.02
N VAL A 186 0.96 0.75 -13.00
CA VAL A 186 0.83 2.08 -13.61
C VAL A 186 1.77 2.20 -14.80
N SER A 187 1.27 2.73 -15.91
CA SER A 187 2.08 2.93 -17.10
C SER A 187 2.98 4.16 -16.95
N PHE A 188 4.18 4.08 -17.54
CA PHE A 188 5.07 5.23 -17.71
C PHE A 188 5.96 5.01 -18.94
N ASP A 189 6.44 6.11 -19.52
CA ASP A 189 7.38 6.08 -20.63
C ASP A 189 8.78 6.48 -20.18
N ALA A 190 9.74 5.62 -20.49
CA ALA A 190 11.17 5.87 -20.31
C ALA A 190 11.73 6.51 -21.58
N VAL A 191 11.52 7.82 -21.77
CA VAL A 191 12.12 8.59 -22.87
C VAL A 191 13.34 9.36 -22.35
N PRO A 192 14.57 9.09 -22.82
CA PRO A 192 15.75 9.84 -22.38
C PRO A 192 15.57 11.34 -22.63
N GLU A 193 15.53 12.15 -21.57
CA GLU A 193 15.59 13.60 -21.69
C GLU A 193 17.06 14.04 -21.82
N THR A 194 17.31 14.99 -22.73
CA THR A 194 18.65 15.56 -22.95
C THR A 194 18.58 17.08 -22.80
N PRO A 195 19.45 17.73 -22.01
CA PRO A 195 20.43 17.15 -21.09
C PRO A 195 19.78 16.72 -19.75
N ALA A 196 20.26 15.62 -19.17
CA ALA A 196 19.86 15.24 -17.82
C ALA A 196 20.66 16.03 -16.77
N GLU A 197 20.01 16.48 -15.70
CA GLU A 197 20.66 17.24 -14.62
C GLU A 197 21.46 16.30 -13.68
N PRO A 198 22.41 16.80 -12.87
CA PRO A 198 23.03 16.00 -11.82
C PRO A 198 22.00 15.45 -10.82
N CYS A 199 22.19 14.22 -10.34
CA CYS A 199 21.44 13.72 -9.18
C CYS A 199 21.70 14.64 -7.97
N ARG A 200 20.64 15.22 -7.42
CA ARG A 200 20.62 15.80 -6.08
C ARG A 200 20.00 14.79 -5.13
#